data_AF-Q1A7V2-F1
#
_entry.id   AF-Q1A7V2-F1
#
_cell.length_a   1.000
_cell.length_b   1.000
_cell.length_c   1.000
_cell.angle_alpha   90.00
_cell.angle_beta   90.00
_cell.angle_gamma   90.00
#
_symmetry.space_group_name_H-M   'P 1'
#
loop_
_entity.id
_entity.type
_entity.pdbx_description
1 polymer ?
#
loop_
_entity_poly.entity_id
_entity_poly.type
_entity_poly.pdbx_seq_one_letter_code
_entity_poly.pdbx_strand_id
1 'polypeptide(L)'
;GGGAFNVIPDSVIIGGTFRAFSKESFMQLKQRIEEVIIGQATVQRCNATVEFSSKDKPFFPATINDKELHTHFQEVAREVLGASNVKNMLPLMGSEDFSVYQEVIPGYFYFLGMKGELDKKPASVHSP
;
A
#
# COMPACT_ATOMS: atom_id res chain seq x y z
N GLY A 1 -7.80 -12.83 21.59
CA GLY A 1 -8.03 -14.28 21.49
C GLY A 1 -6.93 -14.95 22.25
N GLY A 2 -7.26 -15.91 23.10
CA GLY A 2 -6.33 -16.52 24.04
C GLY A 2 -6.78 -16.35 25.49
N GLY A 3 -6.37 -17.29 26.33
CA GLY A 3 -6.75 -17.47 27.73
C GLY A 3 -5.98 -18.66 28.31
N ALA A 4 -6.56 -19.40 29.26
CA ALA A 4 -6.00 -20.70 29.67
C ALA A 4 -6.20 -21.76 28.57
N PHE A 5 -5.28 -22.71 28.43
CA PHE A 5 -5.31 -23.72 27.35
C PHE A 5 -6.57 -24.61 27.35
N ASN A 6 -7.25 -24.69 28.49
CA ASN A 6 -8.47 -25.47 28.71
C ASN A 6 -9.75 -24.61 28.78
N VAL A 7 -9.67 -23.32 28.46
CA VAL A 7 -10.81 -22.39 28.47
C VAL A 7 -11.04 -21.86 27.06
N ILE A 8 -12.28 -21.98 26.58
CA ILE A 8 -12.69 -21.44 25.28
C ILE A 8 -12.80 -19.91 25.42
N PRO A 9 -12.11 -19.11 24.58
CA PRO A 9 -12.20 -17.66 24.65
C PRO A 9 -13.58 -17.16 24.22
N ASP A 10 -14.06 -16.11 24.89
CA ASP A 10 -15.31 -15.43 24.58
C ASP A 10 -15.19 -14.42 23.43
N SER A 11 -13.97 -13.98 23.12
CA SER A 11 -13.70 -12.92 22.15
C SER A 11 -12.30 -12.98 21.53
N VAL A 12 -12.17 -12.38 20.35
CA VAL A 12 -10.89 -12.19 19.66
C VAL A 12 -10.83 -10.82 19.01
N ILE A 13 -9.65 -10.21 19.01
CA ILE A 13 -9.34 -8.99 18.27
C ILE A 13 -8.34 -9.39 17.19
N ILE A 14 -8.63 -9.03 15.95
CA ILE A 14 -7.78 -9.28 14.79
C ILE A 14 -7.37 -7.92 14.24
N GLY A 15 -6.07 -7.70 14.09
CA GLY A 15 -5.50 -6.49 13.52
C GLY A 15 -4.68 -6.79 12.28
N GLY A 16 -4.61 -5.84 11.36
CA GLY A 16 -3.83 -5.97 10.14
C GLY A 16 -3.82 -4.69 9.32
N THR A 17 -3.16 -4.76 8.17
CA THR A 17 -3.16 -3.71 7.16
C THR A 17 -3.58 -4.30 5.82
N PHE A 18 -4.27 -3.54 5.00
CA PHE A 18 -4.57 -3.91 3.61
C PHE A 18 -4.07 -2.82 2.67
N ARG A 19 -3.79 -3.21 1.43
CA ARG A 19 -3.17 -2.35 0.41
C ARG A 19 -3.79 -2.70 -0.95
N ALA A 20 -3.85 -1.71 -1.83
CA ALA A 20 -4.32 -1.89 -3.21
C ALA A 20 -3.62 -0.89 -4.13
N PHE A 21 -3.58 -1.20 -5.43
CA PHE A 21 -2.91 -0.37 -6.44
C PHE A 21 -3.79 0.73 -7.03
N SER A 22 -5.07 0.79 -6.67
CA SER A 22 -5.99 1.81 -7.15
C SER A 22 -6.98 2.18 -6.05
N LYS A 23 -7.53 3.39 -6.15
CA LYS A 23 -8.60 3.86 -5.26
C LYS A 23 -9.83 2.97 -5.32
N GLU A 24 -10.20 2.52 -6.51
CA GLU A 24 -11.33 1.62 -6.71
C GLU A 24 -11.12 0.27 -6.01
N SER A 25 -10.01 -0.41 -6.29
CA SER A 25 -9.70 -1.70 -5.67
C SER A 25 -9.51 -1.58 -4.17
N PHE A 26 -9.01 -0.44 -3.67
CA PHE A 26 -8.92 -0.16 -2.24
C PHE A 26 -10.30 -0.13 -1.58
N MET A 27 -11.25 0.60 -2.18
CA MET A 27 -12.62 0.70 -1.67
C MET A 27 -13.37 -0.63 -1.76
N GLN A 28 -13.20 -1.36 -2.86
CA GLN A 28 -13.75 -2.72 -3.01
C GLN A 28 -13.19 -3.68 -1.96
N LEU A 29 -11.88 -3.64 -1.71
CA LEU A 29 -11.25 -4.49 -0.72
C LEU A 29 -11.71 -4.13 0.71
N LYS A 30 -11.82 -2.84 1.03
CA LYS A 30 -12.38 -2.37 2.30
C LYS A 30 -13.79 -2.92 2.53
N GLN A 31 -14.68 -2.72 1.56
CA GLN A 31 -16.05 -3.25 1.61
C GLN A 31 -16.05 -4.78 1.78
N ARG A 32 -15.20 -5.48 1.02
CA ARG A 32 -15.16 -6.94 1.04
C ARG A 32 -14.66 -7.50 2.37
N ILE A 33 -13.68 -6.84 3.00
CA ILE A 33 -13.18 -7.22 4.32
C ILE A 33 -14.33 -7.18 5.33
N GLU A 34 -15.13 -6.12 5.32
CA GLU A 34 -16.27 -5.98 6.23
C GLU A 34 -17.33 -7.07 5.99
N GLU A 35 -17.78 -7.23 4.75
CA GLU A 35 -18.76 -8.27 4.38
C GLU A 35 -18.34 -9.66 4.82
N VAL A 36 -17.07 -10.03 4.57
CA VAL A 36 -16.56 -11.35 4.92
C VAL A 36 -16.50 -11.52 6.44
N ILE A 37 -15.99 -10.54 7.18
CA ILE A 37 -15.89 -10.64 8.64
C ILE A 37 -17.27 -10.76 9.28
N ILE A 38 -18.21 -9.89 8.90
CA ILE A 38 -19.58 -9.91 9.43
C ILE A 38 -20.27 -11.23 9.07
N GLY A 39 -20.12 -11.69 7.82
CA GLY A 39 -20.67 -12.97 7.37
C GLY A 39 -20.13 -14.16 8.17
N GLN A 40 -18.81 -14.24 8.36
CA GLN A 40 -18.17 -15.33 9.11
C GLN A 40 -18.55 -15.34 10.60
N ALA A 41 -18.68 -14.16 11.23
CA ALA A 41 -19.16 -14.08 12.60
C ALA A 41 -20.61 -14.56 12.72
N THR A 42 -21.47 -14.13 11.79
CA THR A 42 -22.90 -14.44 11.81
C THR A 42 -23.16 -15.94 11.70
N VAL A 43 -22.48 -16.66 10.80
CA VAL A 43 -22.67 -18.13 10.67
C VAL A 43 -22.26 -18.91 11.91
N GLN A 44 -21.38 -18.34 12.74
CA GLN A 44 -20.96 -18.92 14.03
C GLN A 44 -21.80 -18.44 15.21
N ARG A 45 -22.87 -17.65 14.96
CA ARG A 45 -23.70 -16.99 16.00
C ARG A 45 -22.89 -16.05 16.90
N CYS A 46 -21.87 -15.42 16.34
CA CYS A 46 -21.08 -14.38 16.98
C CYS A 46 -21.47 -13.00 16.44
N ASN A 47 -21.09 -11.95 17.18
CA ASN A 47 -21.12 -10.58 16.68
C ASN A 47 -19.70 -10.12 16.32
N ALA A 48 -19.56 -9.25 15.33
CA ALA A 48 -18.27 -8.67 14.94
C ALA A 48 -18.42 -7.19 14.59
N THR A 49 -17.37 -6.43 14.85
CA THR A 49 -17.21 -5.02 14.47
C THR A 49 -15.93 -4.88 13.68
N VAL A 50 -15.96 -4.06 12.63
CA VAL A 50 -14.81 -3.80 11.77
C VAL A 50 -14.49 -2.32 11.80
N GLU A 51 -13.27 -1.99 12.22
CA GLU A 51 -12.80 -0.61 12.32
C GLU A 51 -11.62 -0.42 11.37
N PHE A 52 -11.81 0.46 10.39
CA PHE A 52 -10.82 0.68 9.34
C PHE A 52 -9.82 1.79 9.69
N SER A 53 -10.19 2.80 10.47
CA SER A 53 -9.28 3.91 10.80
C SER A 53 -9.43 4.37 12.24
N SER A 54 -8.32 4.54 12.95
CA SER A 54 -8.27 5.42 14.12
C SER A 54 -7.91 6.84 13.66
N LYS A 55 -8.34 7.87 14.40
CA LYS A 55 -7.96 9.28 14.14
C LYS A 55 -6.44 9.48 14.04
N ASP A 56 -5.67 8.55 14.61
CA ASP A 56 -4.20 8.61 14.69
C ASP A 56 -3.49 7.90 13.52
N LYS A 57 -4.22 7.18 12.65
CA LYS A 57 -3.64 6.39 11.54
C LYS A 57 -4.42 6.59 10.24
N PRO A 58 -4.17 7.69 9.51
CA PRO A 58 -4.85 7.95 8.25
C PRO A 58 -4.47 6.91 7.19
N PHE A 59 -5.40 6.63 6.29
CA PHE A 59 -5.11 5.82 5.11
C PHE A 59 -4.31 6.63 4.10
N PHE A 60 -3.27 6.00 3.54
CA PHE A 60 -2.58 6.52 2.38
C PHE A 60 -3.25 5.97 1.12
N PRO A 61 -3.75 6.82 0.22
CA PRO A 61 -4.19 6.38 -1.10
C PRO A 61 -3.03 5.75 -1.87
N ALA A 62 -3.35 5.06 -2.96
CA ALA A 62 -2.31 4.54 -3.83
C ALA A 62 -1.54 5.72 -4.48
N THR A 63 -0.21 5.67 -4.45
CA THR A 63 0.64 6.61 -5.20
C THR A 63 0.51 6.30 -6.69
N ILE A 64 -0.23 7.13 -7.41
CA ILE A 64 -0.55 6.95 -8.83
C ILE A 64 0.05 8.10 -9.60
N ASN A 65 1.05 7.80 -10.43
CA ASN A 65 1.65 8.78 -11.32
C ASN A 65 0.65 9.21 -12.38
N ASP A 66 0.51 10.52 -12.54
CA ASP A 66 -0.26 11.09 -13.64
C ASP A 66 0.32 10.65 -15.00
N LYS A 67 -0.58 10.35 -15.94
CA LYS A 67 -0.20 9.77 -17.24
C LYS A 67 0.50 10.79 -18.14
N GLU A 68 0.07 12.05 -18.13
CA GLU A 68 0.67 13.10 -18.96
C GLU A 68 2.05 13.46 -18.42
N LEU A 69 2.16 13.61 -17.09
CA LEU A 69 3.46 13.82 -16.43
C LEU A 69 4.40 12.64 -16.64
N HIS A 70 3.89 11.40 -16.68
CA HIS A 70 4.69 10.23 -16.99
C HIS A 70 5.31 10.30 -18.39
N THR A 71 4.50 10.63 -19.40
CA THR A 71 4.99 10.78 -20.77
C THR A 71 6.04 11.88 -20.86
N HIS A 72 5.77 13.04 -20.27
CA HIS A 72 6.72 14.16 -20.25
C HIS A 72 8.03 13.79 -19.55
N PHE A 73 7.95 13.13 -18.39
CA PHE A 73 9.12 12.67 -17.67
C PHE A 73 9.95 11.69 -18.50
N GLN A 74 9.31 10.74 -19.19
CA GLN A 74 10.05 9.77 -20.03
C GLN A 74 10.80 10.46 -21.18
N GLU A 75 10.23 11.49 -21.79
CA GLU A 75 10.87 12.24 -22.86
C GLU A 75 12.13 12.94 -22.33
N VAL A 76 11.97 13.77 -21.30
CA VAL A 76 13.07 14.55 -20.72
C VAL A 76 14.14 13.64 -20.11
N ALA A 77 13.75 12.62 -19.35
CA ALA A 77 14.70 11.72 -18.71
C ALA A 77 15.52 10.92 -19.74
N ARG A 78 14.93 10.51 -20.88
CA ARG A 78 15.66 9.80 -21.93
C ARG A 78 16.63 10.72 -22.67
N GLU A 79 16.27 11.98 -22.87
CA GLU A 79 17.15 12.99 -23.47
C GLU A 79 18.37 13.25 -22.57
N VAL A 80 18.13 13.46 -21.27
CA VAL A 80 19.18 13.85 -20.32
C VAL A 80 20.05 12.66 -19.90
N LEU A 81 19.46 11.50 -19.64
CA LEU A 81 20.15 10.33 -19.06
C LEU A 81 20.49 9.26 -20.09
N GLY A 82 19.94 9.34 -21.31
CA GLY A 82 20.01 8.29 -22.32
C GLY A 82 18.97 7.19 -22.09
N ALA A 83 18.41 6.68 -23.18
CA ALA A 83 17.30 5.72 -23.12
C ALA A 83 17.59 4.41 -22.38
N SER A 84 18.86 3.96 -22.37
CA SER A 84 19.28 2.74 -21.66
C SER A 84 19.27 2.88 -20.13
N ASN A 85 19.28 4.11 -19.61
CA ASN A 85 19.30 4.40 -18.18
C ASN A 85 17.91 4.67 -17.59
N VAL A 86 16.88 4.84 -18.43
CA VAL A 86 15.49 5.02 -18.00
C VAL A 86 14.78 3.67 -18.05
N LYS A 87 14.36 3.17 -16.89
CA LYS A 87 13.73 1.84 -16.76
C LYS A 87 12.32 1.96 -16.21
N ASN A 88 11.40 1.19 -16.77
CA ASN A 88 10.08 1.00 -16.17
C ASN A 88 10.20 0.16 -14.90
N MET A 89 9.39 0.50 -13.90
CA MET A 89 9.31 -0.23 -12.65
C MET A 89 7.92 -0.85 -12.51
N LEU A 90 7.87 -2.06 -11.95
CA LEU A 90 6.60 -2.66 -11.54
C LEU A 90 6.06 -1.95 -10.29
N PRO A 91 4.73 -1.85 -10.12
CA PRO A 91 4.15 -1.32 -8.89
C PRO A 91 4.67 -2.05 -7.64
N LEU A 92 4.85 -1.31 -6.55
CA LEU A 92 5.31 -1.83 -5.26
C LEU A 92 4.18 -1.76 -4.23
N MET A 93 4.15 -2.71 -3.30
CA MET A 93 3.21 -2.71 -2.19
C MET A 93 3.62 -1.77 -1.04
N GLY A 94 4.69 -0.99 -1.20
CA GLY A 94 5.00 0.10 -0.27
C GLY A 94 3.89 1.14 -0.24
N SER A 95 3.76 1.87 0.87
CA SER A 95 2.90 3.07 0.95
C SER A 95 3.82 4.28 0.99
N GLU A 96 3.39 5.35 0.35
CA GLU A 96 4.12 6.61 0.28
C GLU A 96 3.14 7.76 0.50
N ASP A 97 3.48 8.69 1.39
CA ASP A 97 2.60 9.79 1.78
C ASP A 97 2.48 10.87 0.70
N PHE A 98 3.38 10.85 -0.29
CA PHE A 98 3.28 11.66 -1.50
C PHE A 98 1.92 11.52 -2.22
N SER A 99 1.30 10.35 -2.07
CA SER A 99 -0.07 10.06 -2.55
C SER A 99 -1.11 11.08 -2.09
N VAL A 100 -0.92 11.71 -0.93
CA VAL A 100 -1.85 12.73 -0.40
C VAL A 100 -1.82 14.00 -1.25
N TYR A 101 -0.64 14.41 -1.76
CA TYR A 101 -0.56 15.54 -2.69
C TYR A 101 -1.21 15.20 -4.02
N GLN A 102 -1.08 13.95 -4.47
CA GLN A 102 -1.64 13.46 -5.73
C GLN A 102 -3.18 13.43 -5.75
N GLU A 103 -3.84 13.42 -4.58
CA GLU A 103 -5.31 13.57 -4.50
C GLU A 103 -5.78 15.01 -4.80
N VAL A 104 -4.88 16.00 -4.74
CA VAL A 104 -5.22 17.42 -4.94
C VAL A 104 -4.74 17.93 -6.28
N ILE A 105 -3.55 17.51 -6.72
CA ILE A 105 -2.92 17.96 -7.97
C ILE A 105 -2.24 16.79 -8.70
N PRO A 106 -2.14 16.82 -10.04
CA PRO A 106 -1.35 15.84 -10.78
C PRO A 106 0.09 15.81 -10.25
N GLY A 107 0.58 14.63 -9.91
CA GLY A 107 1.93 14.44 -9.38
C GLY A 107 2.64 13.25 -9.99
N TYR A 108 3.97 13.28 -9.96
CA TYR A 108 4.81 12.23 -10.51
C TYR A 108 5.96 11.89 -9.56
N PHE A 109 5.97 10.66 -9.07
CA PHE A 109 6.95 10.11 -8.15
C PHE A 109 7.78 9.05 -8.86
N TYR A 110 9.10 9.09 -8.71
CA TYR A 110 10.01 8.15 -9.36
C TYR A 110 11.19 7.82 -8.46
N PHE A 111 11.80 6.67 -8.72
CA PHE A 111 13.02 6.26 -8.04
C PHE A 111 14.24 6.71 -8.84
N LEU A 112 15.16 7.41 -8.16
CA LEU A 112 16.50 7.63 -8.66
C LEU A 112 17.40 6.47 -8.22
N GLY A 113 18.08 5.82 -9.16
CA GLY A 113 18.98 4.72 -8.84
C GLY A 113 20.18 5.19 -8.03
N MET A 114 20.32 4.69 -6.79
CA MET A 114 21.44 5.00 -5.88
C MET A 114 22.41 3.82 -5.78
N LYS A 115 22.99 3.38 -6.90
CA LYS A 115 23.88 2.21 -6.90
C LYS A 115 25.15 2.50 -6.07
N GLY A 116 25.40 1.69 -5.04
CA GLY A 116 26.67 1.65 -4.30
C GLY A 116 27.77 0.89 -5.06
N GLU A 117 28.92 0.65 -4.42
CA GLU A 117 30.01 -0.13 -5.05
C GLU A 117 29.52 -1.47 -5.64
N LEU A 118 30.08 -1.82 -6.80
CA LEU A 118 29.62 -2.90 -7.69
C LEU A 118 29.44 -4.27 -7.03
N ASP A 119 30.14 -4.52 -5.93
CA ASP A 119 30.25 -5.86 -5.31
C ASP A 119 29.35 -6.05 -4.08
N LYS A 120 28.54 -5.05 -3.71
CA LYS A 120 27.60 -5.18 -2.59
C LYS A 120 26.18 -4.97 -3.07
N LYS A 121 25.34 -5.99 -2.87
CA LYS A 121 23.89 -5.85 -3.03
C LYS A 121 23.43 -4.74 -2.08
N PRO A 122 22.76 -3.68 -2.56
CA PRO A 122 22.24 -2.65 -1.68
C PRO A 122 21.27 -3.28 -0.69
N ALA A 123 21.35 -2.85 0.56
CA ALA A 123 20.38 -3.23 1.58
C ALA A 123 18.97 -2.81 1.13
N SER A 124 17.96 -3.59 1.50
CA SER A 124 16.58 -3.21 1.25
C SER A 124 16.24 -1.96 2.05
N VAL A 125 15.31 -1.15 1.54
CA VAL A 125 14.69 -0.08 2.33
C VAL A 125 14.17 -0.69 3.65
N HIS A 126 14.43 -0.01 4.76
CA HIS A 126 14.16 -0.46 6.14
C HIS A 126 14.96 -1.68 6.64
N SER A 127 16.10 -2.03 6.02
CA SER A 127 17.04 -2.97 6.65
C SER A 127 17.67 -2.33 7.91
N PRO A 128 17.94 -3.12 8.98
CA PRO A 128 18.59 -2.64 10.20
C PRO A 128 19.97 -2.00 9.99
#